data_AF-A0A527ZCB5-F1
#
_entry.id   AF-A0A527ZCB5-F1
#
_cell.length_a   1.000
_cell.length_b   1.000
_cell.length_c   1.000
_cell.angle_alpha   90.00
_cell.angle_beta   90.00
_cell.angle_gamma   90.00
#
_symmetry.space_group_name_H-M   'P 1'
#
loop_
_entity.id
_entity.type
_entity.pdbx_description
1 polymer ?
#
loop_
_entity_poly.entity_id
_entity_poly.type
_entity_poly.pdbx_seq_one_letter_code
_entity_poly.pdbx_strand_id
1 'polypeptide(L)'
;LSRPGVDQNLAWLTQKHGNRLAVETVDVRDEDVLAPLLAHSRAIFHLAAQTAVTTSLVRPSEDFDINLRGTFNVLEAARRSGRRIPVIFASTNKVYGGLPDVTVREEEDRCVPCDAGIGANGIDETCGLDFCTPYG
;
A
#
# COMPACT_ATOMS: atom_id res chain seq x y z
N LEU A 1 7.33 13.33 -6.93
CA LEU A 1 6.30 13.77 -5.95
C LEU A 1 5.02 14.06 -6.71
N SER A 2 3.96 13.29 -6.51
CA SER A 2 2.78 13.28 -7.42
C SER A 2 1.53 13.96 -6.86
N ARG A 3 1.50 14.35 -5.58
CA ARG A 3 0.36 15.00 -4.94
C ARG A 3 0.70 16.43 -4.48
N PRO A 4 -0.24 17.39 -4.56
CA PRO A 4 -0.06 18.72 -4.00
C PRO A 4 0.25 18.68 -2.50
N GLY A 5 1.15 19.54 -2.03
CA GLY A 5 1.53 19.68 -0.61
C GLY A 5 2.55 18.67 -0.11
N VAL A 6 2.99 17.71 -0.94
CA VAL A 6 4.03 16.75 -0.54
C VAL A 6 5.39 17.43 -0.37
N ASP A 7 5.65 18.50 -1.12
CA ASP A 7 6.82 19.37 -0.98
C ASP A 7 6.91 19.99 0.43
N GLN A 8 5.78 20.40 1.00
CA GLN A 8 5.73 20.95 2.37
C GLN A 8 6.04 19.86 3.41
N ASN A 9 5.49 18.66 3.23
CA ASN A 9 5.80 17.51 4.08
C ASN A 9 7.30 17.16 4.03
N LEU A 10 7.89 17.18 2.83
CA LEU A 10 9.32 16.91 2.65
C LEU A 10 10.17 18.00 3.31
N ALA A 11 9.84 19.27 3.13
CA ALA A 11 10.53 20.37 3.80
C ALA A 11 10.49 20.23 5.33
N TRP A 12 9.33 19.91 5.88
CA TRP A 12 9.15 19.66 7.31
C TRP A 12 9.97 18.45 7.80
N LEU A 13 9.92 17.32 7.09
CA LEU A 13 10.70 16.12 7.42
C LEU A 13 12.20 16.41 7.39
N THR A 14 12.66 17.16 6.40
CA THR A 14 14.07 17.54 6.22
C THR A 14 14.52 18.42 7.37
N GLN A 15 13.74 19.43 7.74
CA GLN A 15 14.01 20.31 8.88
C GLN A 15 14.06 19.51 10.20
N LYS A 16 13.14 18.56 10.39
CA LYS A 16 13.01 17.80 11.64
C LYS A 16 14.07 16.70 11.82
N HIS A 17 14.50 16.06 10.73
CA HIS A 17 15.35 14.87 10.79
C HIS A 17 16.76 15.05 10.24
N GLY A 18 17.04 16.13 9.49
CA GLY A 18 18.37 16.49 9.02
C GLY A 18 19.11 15.32 8.38
N ASN A 19 20.29 15.01 8.91
CA ASN A 19 21.17 13.94 8.40
C ASN A 19 20.63 12.51 8.56
N ARG A 20 19.53 12.30 9.30
CA ARG A 20 18.88 10.98 9.44
C ARG A 20 17.89 10.70 8.31
N LEU A 21 17.68 11.66 7.41
CA LEU A 21 16.78 11.54 6.27
C LEU A 21 17.59 11.70 4.98
N ALA A 22 17.58 10.67 4.14
CA ALA A 22 17.98 10.76 2.74
C ALA A 22 16.71 10.64 1.89
N VAL A 23 16.55 11.52 0.90
CA VAL A 23 15.36 11.57 0.06
C VAL A 23 15.77 11.44 -1.39
N GLU A 24 15.16 10.47 -2.06
CA GLU A 24 15.31 10.25 -3.49
C GLU A 24 13.94 10.40 -4.16
N THR A 25 13.87 11.15 -5.26
CA THR A 25 12.63 11.27 -6.04
C THR A 25 12.69 10.29 -7.20
N VAL A 26 12.11 9.11 -6.98
CA VAL A 26 12.14 7.98 -7.92
C VAL A 26 10.75 7.37 -8.04
N ASP A 27 10.42 6.83 -9.21
CA ASP A 27 9.21 6.06 -9.43
C ASP A 27 9.45 4.57 -9.15
N VAL A 28 8.50 3.87 -8.52
CA VAL A 28 8.63 2.44 -8.23
C VAL A 28 8.69 1.58 -9.50
N ARG A 29 8.29 2.12 -10.65
CA ARG A 29 8.40 1.47 -11.96
C ARG A 29 9.83 1.45 -12.50
N ASP A 30 10.72 2.29 -11.98
CA ASP A 30 12.11 2.42 -12.44
C ASP A 30 13.04 1.43 -11.72
N GLU A 31 12.97 0.15 -12.10
CA GLU A 31 13.73 -0.95 -11.48
C GLU A 31 15.24 -0.66 -11.35
N ASP A 32 15.86 -0.16 -12.41
CA ASP A 32 17.32 0.07 -12.48
C ASP A 32 17.79 1.11 -11.45
N VAL A 33 16.94 2.08 -11.12
CA VAL A 33 17.22 3.10 -10.11
C VAL A 33 16.86 2.58 -8.72
N LEU A 34 15.75 1.86 -8.59
CA LEU A 34 15.24 1.39 -7.31
C LEU A 34 16.13 0.31 -6.68
N ALA A 35 16.66 -0.62 -7.47
CA ALA A 35 17.45 -1.74 -7.00
C ALA A 35 18.67 -1.33 -6.14
N PRO A 36 19.58 -0.45 -6.61
CA PRO A 36 20.72 -0.02 -5.80
C PRO A 36 20.31 0.77 -4.56
N LEU A 37 19.24 1.57 -4.62
CA LEU A 37 18.75 2.36 -3.49
C LEU A 37 18.26 1.48 -2.33
N LEU A 38 17.60 0.36 -2.65
CA LEU A 38 17.04 -0.54 -1.65
C LEU A 38 18.04 -1.60 -1.16
N ALA A 39 19.14 -1.83 -1.87
CA ALA A 39 20.07 -2.93 -1.63
C ALA A 39 20.70 -2.93 -0.23
N HIS A 40 20.82 -1.77 0.41
CA HIS A 40 21.44 -1.62 1.74
C HIS A 40 20.44 -1.44 2.88
N SER A 41 19.14 -1.48 2.59
CA SER A 41 18.08 -1.30 3.58
C SER A 41 18.09 -2.41 4.63
N ARG A 42 17.80 -2.04 5.88
CA ARG A 42 17.53 -3.01 6.97
C ARG A 42 16.11 -3.57 6.89
N ALA A 43 15.16 -2.76 6.42
CA ALA A 43 13.77 -3.10 6.18
C ALA A 43 13.21 -2.15 5.13
N ILE A 44 12.18 -2.58 4.40
CA ILE A 44 11.49 -1.76 3.40
C ILE A 44 10.03 -1.63 3.81
N PHE A 45 9.53 -0.40 3.85
CA PHE A 45 8.11 -0.09 4.00
C PHE A 45 7.58 0.38 2.64
N HIS A 46 6.93 -0.51 1.90
CA HIS A 46 6.39 -0.23 0.57
C HIS A 46 4.97 0.35 0.68
N LEU A 47 4.90 1.68 0.67
CA LEU A 47 3.67 2.46 0.78
C LEU A 47 3.28 3.16 -0.54
N ALA A 48 4.08 2.99 -1.59
CA ALA A 48 3.83 3.62 -2.88
C ALA A 48 2.76 2.84 -3.64
N ALA A 49 1.65 3.52 -3.94
CA ALA A 49 0.52 2.95 -4.65
C ALA A 49 -0.33 4.03 -5.32
N GLN A 50 -1.04 3.63 -6.37
CA GLN A 50 -2.25 4.29 -6.84
C GLN A 50 -3.41 3.78 -5.95
N THR A 51 -4.11 4.69 -5.26
CA THR A 51 -5.10 4.31 -4.23
C THR A 51 -6.57 4.51 -4.63
N ALA A 52 -6.86 5.11 -5.79
CA ALA A 52 -8.20 5.52 -6.18
C ALA A 52 -8.85 4.50 -7.14
N VAL A 53 -9.93 3.86 -6.68
CA VAL A 53 -10.67 2.84 -7.45
C VAL A 53 -11.20 3.41 -8.78
N THR A 54 -11.68 4.64 -8.78
CA THR A 54 -12.16 5.28 -10.02
C THR A 54 -11.05 5.42 -11.06
N THR A 55 -9.84 5.77 -10.63
CA THR A 55 -8.69 5.86 -11.53
C THR A 55 -8.26 4.50 -12.04
N SER A 56 -8.34 3.43 -11.23
CA SER A 56 -7.98 2.08 -11.71
C SER A 56 -8.93 1.59 -12.81
N LEU A 57 -10.20 2.00 -12.78
CA LEU A 57 -11.16 1.71 -13.85
C LEU A 57 -10.89 2.53 -15.12
N VAL A 58 -10.51 3.81 -14.99
CA VAL A 58 -10.25 4.68 -16.15
C VAL A 58 -8.87 4.44 -16.77
N ARG A 59 -7.87 4.11 -15.96
CA ARG A 59 -6.46 3.93 -16.37
C ARG A 59 -5.88 2.62 -15.81
N PRO A 60 -6.43 1.45 -16.18
CA PRO A 60 -6.05 0.17 -15.61
C PRO A 60 -4.59 -0.21 -15.85
N SER A 61 -4.02 0.13 -17.01
CA SER A 61 -2.60 -0.16 -17.30
C SER A 61 -1.66 0.62 -16.38
N GLU A 62 -1.98 1.89 -16.09
CA GLU A 62 -1.18 2.70 -15.16
C GLU A 62 -1.31 2.18 -13.72
N ASP A 63 -2.53 1.81 -13.31
CA ASP A 63 -2.77 1.21 -12.00
C ASP A 63 -1.97 -0.09 -11.83
N PHE A 64 -2.01 -0.97 -12.83
CA PHE A 64 -1.24 -2.21 -12.86
C PHE A 64 0.27 -1.95 -12.78
N ASP A 65 0.78 -1.02 -13.58
CA ASP A 65 2.21 -0.69 -13.60
C ASP A 65 2.68 -0.15 -12.23
N ILE A 66 1.88 0.70 -11.58
CA ILE A 66 2.23 1.26 -10.28
C ILE A 66 2.09 0.21 -9.17
N ASN A 67 0.91 -0.42 -9.08
CA ASN A 67 0.53 -1.25 -7.93
C ASN A 67 1.10 -2.66 -8.00
N LEU A 68 1.11 -3.29 -9.18
CA LEU A 68 1.60 -4.67 -9.31
C LEU A 68 3.06 -4.69 -9.73
N ARG A 69 3.40 -4.08 -10.88
CA ARG A 69 4.78 -4.10 -11.38
C ARG A 69 5.72 -3.34 -10.45
N GLY A 70 5.33 -2.17 -9.94
CA GLY A 70 6.12 -1.43 -8.95
C GLY A 70 6.38 -2.22 -7.66
N THR A 71 5.37 -2.93 -7.16
CA THR A 71 5.53 -3.84 -6.01
C THR A 71 6.48 -4.99 -6.33
N PHE A 72 6.35 -5.59 -7.51
CA PHE A 72 7.27 -6.63 -7.97
C PHE A 72 8.72 -6.12 -8.03
N ASN A 73 8.96 -4.92 -8.53
CA ASN A 73 10.30 -4.32 -8.58
C ASN A 73 10.91 -4.18 -7.17
N VAL A 74 10.12 -3.74 -6.17
CA VAL A 74 10.58 -3.64 -4.77
C VAL A 74 10.97 -5.02 -4.23
N LEU A 75 10.15 -6.04 -4.48
CA LEU A 75 10.39 -7.41 -4.03
C LEU A 75 11.64 -8.01 -4.71
N GLU A 76 11.81 -7.78 -6.01
CA GLU A 76 12.99 -8.21 -6.75
C GLU A 76 14.25 -7.51 -6.26
N ALA A 77 14.22 -6.21 -5.99
CA ALA A 77 15.33 -5.48 -5.40
C ALA A 77 15.74 -6.07 -4.03
N ALA A 78 14.76 -6.33 -3.17
CA ALA A 78 15.00 -6.97 -1.87
C ALA A 78 15.60 -8.38 -2.04
N ARG A 79 15.09 -9.19 -2.98
CA ARG A 79 15.59 -10.55 -3.27
C ARG A 79 17.03 -10.52 -3.81
N ARG A 80 17.31 -9.67 -4.80
CA ARG A 80 18.63 -9.55 -5.45
C ARG A 80 19.70 -9.00 -4.52
N SER A 81 19.34 -8.29 -3.45
CA SER A 81 20.28 -7.81 -2.43
C SER A 81 21.06 -8.93 -1.73
N GLY A 82 20.52 -10.15 -1.68
CA GLY A 82 21.09 -11.27 -0.92
C GLY A 82 21.02 -11.14 0.61
N ARG A 83 20.45 -10.04 1.14
CA ARG A 83 20.48 -9.69 2.58
C ARG A 83 19.22 -10.11 3.35
N ARG A 84 18.26 -10.77 2.70
CA ARG A 84 16.94 -11.15 3.27
C ARG A 84 16.25 -9.94 3.94
N ILE A 85 16.12 -8.85 3.19
CA ILE A 85 15.51 -7.61 3.67
C ILE A 85 14.01 -7.85 3.89
N PRO A 86 13.47 -7.65 5.11
CA PRO A 86 12.03 -7.72 5.35
C PRO A 86 11.31 -6.59 4.61
N VAL A 87 10.20 -6.93 3.96
CA VAL A 87 9.33 -5.99 3.25
C VAL A 87 7.98 -5.97 3.94
N ILE A 88 7.57 -4.79 4.39
CA ILE A 88 6.22 -4.51 4.89
C ILE A 88 5.49 -3.76 3.78
N PHE A 89 4.43 -4.36 3.24
CA PHE A 89 3.64 -3.79 2.16
C PHE A 89 2.27 -3.32 2.69
N ALA A 90 1.80 -2.18 2.20
CA ALA A 90 0.47 -1.68 2.50
C ALA A 90 -0.60 -2.34 1.60
N SER A 91 -1.30 -3.34 2.14
CA SER A 91 -2.50 -3.89 1.52
C SER A 91 -3.73 -2.98 1.72
N THR A 92 -4.90 -3.39 1.25
CA THR A 92 -6.15 -2.63 1.36
C THR A 92 -7.33 -3.56 1.60
N ASN A 93 -8.32 -3.10 2.38
CA ASN A 93 -9.60 -3.79 2.55
C ASN A 93 -10.40 -3.95 1.24
N LYS A 94 -10.07 -3.20 0.18
CA LYS A 94 -10.73 -3.29 -1.13
C LYS A 94 -10.56 -4.66 -1.80
N VAL A 95 -9.61 -5.47 -1.36
CA VAL A 95 -9.43 -6.84 -1.86
C VAL A 95 -10.63 -7.74 -1.55
N TYR A 96 -11.35 -7.46 -0.46
CA TYR A 96 -12.48 -8.29 -0.01
C TYR A 96 -13.80 -7.98 -0.72
N GLY A 97 -13.88 -6.88 -1.49
CA GLY A 97 -15.10 -6.49 -2.20
C GLY A 97 -16.28 -6.19 -1.26
N GLY A 98 -17.44 -6.78 -1.55
CA GLY A 98 -18.72 -6.46 -0.91
C GLY A 98 -18.97 -7.12 0.45
N LEU A 99 -18.19 -8.13 0.85
CA LEU A 99 -18.33 -8.85 2.14
C LEU A 99 -19.80 -9.22 2.52
N PRO A 100 -20.59 -9.87 1.63
CA PRO A 100 -22.01 -10.11 1.86
C PRO A 100 -22.30 -10.99 3.09
N ASP A 101 -21.34 -11.83 3.49
CA ASP A 101 -21.47 -12.73 4.64
C ASP A 101 -21.20 -12.03 5.99
N VAL A 102 -20.73 -10.78 5.97
CA VAL A 102 -20.46 -10.01 7.20
C VAL A 102 -21.66 -9.13 7.53
N THR A 103 -22.47 -9.56 8.48
CA THR A 103 -23.56 -8.74 9.01
C THR A 103 -23.00 -7.69 9.96
N VAL A 104 -23.34 -6.42 9.72
CA VAL A 104 -22.98 -5.29 10.59
C VAL A 104 -24.23 -4.68 11.22
N ARG A 105 -24.07 -4.15 12.44
CA ARG A 105 -25.07 -3.35 13.14
C ARG A 105 -24.57 -1.91 13.25
N GLU A 106 -25.46 -0.96 13.06
CA GLU A 106 -25.19 0.45 13.28
C GLU A 106 -25.19 0.79 14.79
N GLU A 107 -24.19 1.54 15.20
CA GLU A 107 -24.09 2.27 16.47
C GLU A 107 -24.06 3.78 16.17
N GLU A 108 -24.12 4.63 17.20
CA GLU A 108 -24.21 6.09 17.01
C GLU A 108 -23.11 6.67 16.10
N ASP A 109 -21.89 6.15 16.16
CA ASP A 109 -20.73 6.71 15.45
C ASP A 109 -20.03 5.73 14.50
N ARG A 110 -20.50 4.48 14.40
CA ARG A 110 -19.81 3.43 13.65
C ARG A 110 -20.71 2.24 13.31
N CYS A 111 -20.26 1.44 12.35
CA CYS A 111 -20.79 0.10 12.12
C CYS A 111 -19.91 -0.93 12.81
N VAL A 112 -20.52 -1.88 13.53
CA VAL A 112 -19.81 -2.95 14.24
C VAL A 112 -20.26 -4.31 13.69
N PRO A 113 -19.34 -5.26 13.42
CA PRO A 113 -19.73 -6.62 13.07
C PRO A 113 -20.62 -7.24 14.15
N CYS A 114 -21.71 -7.89 13.74
CA CYS A 114 -22.57 -8.64 14.65
C CYS A 114 -21.86 -9.87 15.21
N ASP A 115 -20.92 -10.44 14.46
CA ASP A 115 -20.07 -11.53 14.91
C ASP A 115 -18.96 -10.99 15.83
N ALA A 116 -18.94 -11.48 17.08
CA ALA A 116 -17.98 -11.04 18.09
C ALA A 116 -16.53 -11.46 17.78
N GLY A 117 -16.33 -12.56 17.06
CA GLY A 117 -15.03 -13.02 16.60
C GLY A 117 -14.44 -12.09 15.54
N ILE A 118 -15.25 -11.70 14.55
CA ILE A 118 -14.89 -10.68 13.55
C ILE A 118 -14.67 -9.33 14.22
N GLY A 119 -15.54 -8.95 15.18
CA GLY A 119 -15.38 -7.71 15.93
C GLY A 119 -14.06 -7.62 16.72
N ALA A 120 -13.59 -8.75 17.26
CA ALA A 120 -12.35 -8.81 18.02
C ALA A 120 -11.08 -8.93 17.16
N ASN A 121 -11.15 -9.65 16.02
CA ASN A 121 -9.96 -10.05 15.26
C ASN A 121 -9.90 -9.47 13.84
N GLY A 122 -10.99 -8.87 13.36
CA GLY A 122 -11.12 -8.42 11.98
C GLY A 122 -11.42 -9.56 11.00
N ILE A 123 -11.26 -9.24 9.71
CA ILE A 123 -11.43 -10.17 8.60
C ILE A 123 -10.05 -10.59 8.12
N ASP A 124 -9.78 -11.89 8.16
CA ASP A 124 -8.51 -12.47 7.74
C ASP A 124 -8.53 -12.93 6.27
N GLU A 125 -7.37 -13.41 5.80
CA GLU A 125 -7.16 -13.84 4.41
C GLU A 125 -7.86 -15.17 4.06
N THR A 126 -8.53 -15.82 5.01
CA THR A 126 -9.41 -16.97 4.71
C THR A 126 -10.76 -16.54 4.15
N CYS A 127 -11.12 -15.26 4.30
CA CYS A 127 -12.28 -14.68 3.66
C CYS A 127 -12.14 -14.73 2.13
N GLY A 128 -13.19 -15.23 1.46
CA GLY A 128 -13.26 -15.21 0.01
C GLY A 128 -13.18 -13.79 -0.53
N LEU A 129 -12.56 -13.64 -1.71
CA LEU A 129 -12.52 -12.36 -2.42
C LEU A 129 -13.77 -12.24 -3.31
N ASP A 130 -14.46 -11.11 -3.20
CA ASP A 130 -15.50 -10.73 -4.14
C ASP A 130 -14.95 -9.67 -5.10
N PHE A 131 -14.97 -9.95 -6.40
CA PHE A 131 -14.41 -9.07 -7.43
C PHE A 131 -15.40 -7.99 -7.89
N CYS A 132 -16.14 -7.43 -6.93
CA CYS A 132 -16.92 -6.21 -7.10
C CYS A 132 -16.22 -5.05 -6.39
N THR A 133 -16.59 -3.82 -6.74
CA THR A 133 -16.10 -2.68 -5.95
C THR A 133 -16.87 -2.66 -4.62
N PRO A 134 -16.23 -2.31 -3.49
CA PRO A 134 -16.95 -2.17 -2.21
C PRO A 134 -17.95 -1.00 -2.21
N TYR A 135 -18.11 -0.30 -3.34
CA TYR A 135 -18.98 0.85 -3.51
C TYR A 135 -20.19 0.57 -4.41
N GLY A 136 -20.34 -0.66 -4.92
CA GLY A 136 -21.32 -1.01 -5.97
C GLY A 136 -20.69 -0.85 -7.35
#